data_AF-A0A9J6EQ16-F1
#
_entry.id   AF-A0A9J6EQ16-F1
#
_cell.length_a   1.000
_cell.length_b   1.000
_cell.length_c   1.000
_cell.angle_alpha   90.00
_cell.angle_beta   90.00
_cell.angle_gamma   90.00
#
_symmetry.space_group_name_H-M   'P 1'
#
loop_
_entity.id
_entity.type
_entity.pdbx_description
1 polymer ?
#
loop_
_entity_poly.entity_id
_entity_poly.type
_entity_poly.pdbx_seq_one_letter_code
_entity_poly.pdbx_strand_id
1 'polypeptide(L)'
;MAAQTKGEQHGSALDDESPISERAGLSARTRSPITSLSGFVKAATLNVRGLASRKKQTQLYRLAMDQDLDIIAVQETKVESVDATESLLQRFTGRYTASRTKYVLSGFSDLFFERRRIPFVRPFPPERVCSTCGFVPQVTARLPCHHILCLRCKNLSSGRCPHQCGNFEDGAVELRIFERSHLMELSVFCVHGDCNFVCKLADLPSHVSQCKVRCNKCGAIIYRRASIAHLRQCYGALQTEGTTASAAEVPTDGSP
;
A
#
# COMPACT_ATOMS: atom_id res chain seq x y z
N MET A 1 51.37 -41.80 -19.55
CA MET A 1 50.78 -41.65 -20.90
C MET A 1 49.81 -42.81 -21.05
N ALA A 2 48.49 -42.59 -20.93
CA ALA A 2 47.60 -42.06 -21.95
C ALA A 2 47.50 -43.05 -23.15
N ALA A 3 46.36 -43.50 -23.65
CA ALA A 3 44.95 -43.15 -23.43
C ALA A 3 44.06 -44.11 -24.27
N GLN A 4 42.73 -44.01 -24.06
CA GLN A 4 41.65 -44.19 -25.07
C GLN A 4 41.38 -45.64 -25.55
N THR A 5 40.17 -46.14 -25.82
CA THR A 5 38.85 -45.60 -26.26
C THR A 5 37.79 -46.72 -26.12
N LYS A 6 36.59 -46.45 -25.58
CA LYS A 6 35.25 -46.33 -26.24
C LYS A 6 34.62 -47.57 -26.93
N GLY A 7 33.33 -47.79 -26.61
CA GLY A 7 32.32 -48.53 -27.37
C GLY A 7 31.52 -49.50 -26.48
N GLU A 8 30.38 -49.12 -25.88
CA GLU A 8 28.99 -49.28 -26.39
C GLU A 8 28.52 -50.76 -26.34
N GLN A 9 27.33 -51.19 -25.88
CA GLN A 9 26.03 -50.57 -25.61
C GLN A 9 25.10 -51.63 -24.93
N HIS A 10 24.04 -51.14 -24.24
CA HIS A 10 22.72 -51.76 -24.00
C HIS A 10 22.62 -53.09 -23.19
N GLY A 11 21.75 -53.27 -22.19
CA GLY A 11 20.64 -52.48 -21.65
C GLY A 11 19.55 -53.41 -21.12
N SER A 12 19.08 -53.18 -19.87
CA SER A 12 17.76 -53.50 -19.25
C SER A 12 17.97 -53.75 -17.74
N ALA A 13 17.71 -52.80 -16.82
CA ALA A 13 16.41 -52.30 -16.32
C ALA A 13 15.60 -53.47 -15.72
N LEU A 14 15.34 -53.58 -14.42
CA LEU A 14 14.45 -52.78 -13.54
C LEU A 14 14.46 -53.52 -12.15
N ASP A 15 14.20 -53.01 -10.95
CA ASP A 15 13.47 -51.85 -10.41
C ASP A 15 14.06 -51.50 -9.01
N ASP A 16 14.17 -50.21 -8.67
CA ASP A 16 14.29 -49.73 -7.29
C ASP A 16 13.45 -48.45 -7.13
N GLU A 17 12.68 -48.41 -6.06
CA GLU A 17 11.74 -47.34 -5.70
C GLU A 17 12.50 -46.15 -5.08
N SER A 18 12.26 -44.95 -5.60
CA SER A 18 12.50 -43.70 -4.86
C SER A 18 11.71 -42.51 -5.43
N PRO A 19 11.40 -41.50 -4.58
CA PRO A 19 10.33 -40.54 -4.83
C PRO A 19 10.74 -39.43 -5.78
N ILE A 20 9.77 -39.01 -6.59
CA ILE A 20 9.85 -37.97 -7.62
C ILE A 20 10.19 -36.61 -6.98
N SER A 21 11.47 -36.24 -7.03
CA SER A 21 11.91 -34.86 -6.98
C SER A 21 11.83 -34.23 -8.38
N GLU A 22 11.64 -32.91 -8.39
CA GLU A 22 11.92 -32.01 -9.52
C GLU A 22 10.97 -32.02 -10.72
N ARG A 23 10.00 -31.08 -10.71
CA ARG A 23 9.72 -30.19 -11.85
C ARG A 23 8.72 -29.09 -11.49
N ALA A 24 9.22 -28.04 -10.86
CA ALA A 24 8.62 -26.71 -10.94
C ALA A 24 9.72 -25.67 -10.71
N GLY A 25 10.22 -25.08 -11.79
CA GLY A 25 11.23 -24.01 -11.74
C GLY A 25 10.69 -22.75 -11.07
N LEU A 26 10.81 -22.69 -9.74
CA LEU A 26 11.14 -21.46 -9.03
C LEU A 26 12.62 -21.58 -8.68
N SER A 27 13.49 -20.90 -9.45
CA SER A 27 14.86 -20.68 -9.00
C SER A 27 14.81 -19.74 -7.80
N ALA A 28 14.66 -20.32 -6.61
CA ALA A 28 14.85 -19.65 -5.34
C ALA A 28 16.35 -19.45 -5.12
N ARG A 29 16.96 -18.54 -5.88
CA ARG A 29 18.27 -17.98 -5.55
C ARG A 29 18.08 -16.63 -4.90
N THR A 30 17.81 -16.65 -3.60
CA THR A 30 18.18 -15.54 -2.71
C THR A 30 18.22 -16.04 -1.27
N ARG A 31 19.45 -16.25 -0.79
CA ARG A 31 19.77 -16.29 0.64
C ARG A 31 19.50 -14.89 1.20
N SER A 32 18.39 -14.72 1.90
CA SER A 32 18.25 -13.66 2.89
C SER A 32 17.74 -14.33 4.17
N PRO A 33 18.38 -14.10 5.32
CA PRO A 33 17.99 -14.79 6.55
C PRO A 33 16.61 -14.32 6.99
N ILE A 34 15.69 -15.28 7.15
CA ILE A 34 14.48 -15.07 7.94
C ILE A 34 14.97 -14.97 9.39
N THR A 35 15.13 -13.76 9.90
CA THR A 35 15.51 -13.52 11.29
C THR A 35 14.28 -13.74 12.17
N SER A 36 14.21 -14.89 12.83
CA SER A 36 13.19 -15.19 13.84
C SER A 36 13.77 -14.95 15.23
N LEU A 37 13.33 -13.86 15.86
CA LEU A 37 13.44 -13.62 17.30
C LEU A 37 12.04 -13.22 17.78
N SER A 38 11.58 -13.84 18.87
CA SER A 38 10.25 -13.68 19.44
C SER A 38 9.92 -12.20 19.72
N GLY A 39 8.91 -11.67 19.02
CA GLY A 39 8.40 -10.29 19.19
C GLY A 39 8.63 -9.35 18.01
N PHE A 40 9.31 -9.79 16.94
CA PHE A 40 9.54 -8.95 15.74
C PHE A 40 8.51 -9.19 14.64
N VAL A 41 8.07 -8.10 14.03
CA VAL A 41 7.25 -8.07 12.81
C VAL A 41 7.95 -8.89 11.71
N LYS A 42 7.33 -9.98 11.27
CA LYS A 42 7.81 -10.84 10.20
C LYS A 42 7.47 -10.21 8.85
N ALA A 43 8.49 -9.68 8.19
CA ALA A 43 8.35 -9.03 6.89
C ALA A 43 9.02 -9.83 5.77
N ALA A 44 8.40 -9.86 4.59
CA ALA A 44 9.02 -10.40 3.37
C ALA A 44 8.82 -9.46 2.17
N THR A 45 9.83 -9.36 1.32
CA THR A 45 9.76 -8.71 0.00
C THR A 45 9.79 -9.77 -1.09
N LEU A 46 8.87 -9.69 -2.04
CA LEU A 46 8.69 -10.71 -3.08
C LEU A 46 8.54 -10.05 -4.45
N ASN A 47 9.44 -10.40 -5.36
CA ASN A 47 9.28 -10.08 -6.77
C ASN A 47 8.42 -11.16 -7.42
N VAL A 48 7.20 -10.80 -7.80
CA VAL A 48 6.27 -11.71 -8.44
C VAL A 48 6.10 -11.30 -9.91
N ARG A 49 6.01 -12.32 -10.77
CA ARG A 49 5.64 -12.13 -12.17
C ARG A 49 4.35 -12.90 -12.43
N GLY A 50 3.34 -12.23 -12.96
CA GLY A 50 2.06 -12.86 -13.29
C GLY A 50 1.18 -13.14 -12.06
N LEU A 51 1.18 -12.24 -11.08
CA LEU A 51 0.26 -12.25 -9.92
C LEU A 51 -1.22 -12.26 -10.35
N ALA A 52 -1.55 -11.86 -11.58
CA ALA A 52 -2.89 -12.03 -12.17
C ALA A 52 -3.36 -13.48 -12.25
N SER A 53 -2.44 -14.45 -12.28
CA SER A 53 -2.82 -15.85 -12.29
C SER A 53 -3.30 -16.30 -10.91
N ARG A 54 -4.48 -16.93 -10.87
CA ARG A 54 -5.06 -17.53 -9.65
C ARG A 54 -4.10 -18.51 -8.96
N LYS A 55 -3.28 -19.22 -9.74
CA LYS A 55 -2.23 -20.13 -9.25
C LYS A 55 -1.18 -19.38 -8.42
N LYS A 56 -0.69 -18.23 -8.90
CA LYS A 56 0.31 -17.41 -8.18
C LYS A 56 -0.28 -16.73 -6.95
N GLN A 57 -1.52 -16.23 -7.03
CA GLN A 57 -2.20 -15.68 -5.85
C GLN A 57 -2.35 -16.74 -4.76
N THR A 58 -2.73 -17.97 -5.13
CA THR A 58 -2.85 -19.08 -4.18
C THR A 58 -1.51 -19.47 -3.57
N GLN A 59 -0.44 -19.50 -4.39
CA GLN A 59 0.91 -19.81 -3.92
C GLN A 59 1.43 -18.74 -2.95
N LEU A 60 1.24 -17.47 -3.28
CA LEU A 60 1.62 -16.34 -2.43
C LEU A 60 0.81 -16.32 -1.13
N TYR A 61 -0.49 -16.60 -1.19
CA TYR A 61 -1.34 -16.70 -0.01
C TYR A 61 -0.89 -17.81 0.93
N ARG A 62 -0.59 -19.00 0.40
CA ARG A 62 -0.04 -20.10 1.20
C ARG A 62 1.29 -19.71 1.82
N LEU A 63 2.21 -19.13 1.05
CA LEU A 63 3.49 -18.68 1.58
C LEU A 63 3.32 -17.64 2.70
N ALA A 64 2.37 -16.71 2.56
CA ALA A 64 2.04 -15.73 3.59
C ALA A 64 1.53 -16.37 4.89
N MET A 65 0.65 -17.38 4.77
CA MET A 65 0.05 -18.07 5.90
C MET A 65 1.01 -19.08 6.56
N ASP A 66 1.67 -19.89 5.76
CA ASP A 66 2.57 -20.95 6.22
C ASP A 66 3.80 -20.37 6.94
N GLN A 67 4.21 -19.15 6.56
CA GLN A 67 5.32 -18.42 7.19
C GLN A 67 4.85 -17.41 8.26
N ASP A 68 3.53 -17.28 8.46
CA ASP A 68 2.93 -16.37 9.45
C ASP A 68 3.49 -14.94 9.34
N LEU A 69 3.50 -14.40 8.12
CA LEU A 69 4.09 -13.08 7.85
C LEU A 69 3.15 -11.96 8.31
N ASP A 70 3.69 -10.95 8.99
CA ASP A 70 2.97 -9.74 9.40
C ASP A 70 2.90 -8.71 8.27
N ILE A 71 3.97 -8.60 7.47
CA ILE A 71 4.08 -7.66 6.36
C ILE A 71 4.62 -8.37 5.12
N ILE A 72 3.94 -8.16 3.99
CA ILE A 72 4.39 -8.64 2.69
C ILE A 72 4.41 -7.48 1.71
N ALA A 73 5.59 -7.20 1.15
CA ALA A 73 5.77 -6.25 0.07
C ALA A 73 5.93 -7.03 -1.25
N VAL A 74 4.93 -6.91 -2.13
CA VAL A 74 4.93 -7.58 -3.44
C VAL A 74 5.24 -6.55 -4.51
N GLN A 75 6.30 -6.80 -5.28
CA GLN A 75 6.59 -6.06 -6.48
C GLN A 75 6.17 -6.90 -7.68
N GLU A 76 5.07 -6.51 -8.33
CA GLU A 76 4.65 -7.10 -9.60
C GLU A 76 5.16 -6.24 -10.77
N THR A 77 5.82 -6.89 -11.72
CA THR A 77 6.52 -6.21 -12.83
C THR A 77 5.61 -5.87 -13.99
N LYS A 78 4.37 -6.37 -14.01
CA LYS A 78 3.40 -6.13 -15.10
C LYS A 78 1.98 -5.93 -14.56
N VAL A 79 1.75 -4.82 -13.86
CA VAL A 79 0.39 -4.38 -13.52
C VAL A 79 0.01 -3.19 -14.38
N GLU A 80 -1.05 -3.35 -15.17
CA GLU A 80 -1.45 -2.38 -16.20
C GLU A 80 -2.36 -1.27 -15.64
N SER A 81 -2.95 -1.46 -14.44
CA SER A 81 -3.80 -0.46 -13.80
C SER A 81 -3.93 -0.62 -12.28
N VAL A 82 -4.44 0.43 -11.63
CA VAL A 82 -4.75 0.43 -10.19
C VAL A 82 -5.89 -0.56 -9.86
N ASP A 83 -6.92 -0.62 -10.69
CA ASP A 83 -8.06 -1.55 -10.51
C ASP A 83 -7.62 -3.01 -10.65
N ALA A 84 -6.67 -3.27 -11.55
CA ALA A 84 -6.01 -4.57 -11.65
C ALA A 84 -5.29 -4.88 -10.32
N THR A 85 -4.53 -3.92 -9.76
CA THR A 85 -3.86 -4.10 -8.46
C THR A 85 -4.84 -4.45 -7.34
N GLU A 86 -5.99 -3.78 -7.26
CA GLU A 86 -7.00 -4.05 -6.23
C GLU A 86 -7.61 -5.45 -6.40
N SER A 87 -7.91 -5.84 -7.64
CA SER A 87 -8.40 -7.19 -7.97
C SER A 87 -7.39 -8.29 -7.61
N LEU A 88 -6.09 -8.02 -7.77
CA LEU A 88 -5.01 -8.94 -7.36
C LEU A 88 -4.94 -9.11 -5.84
N LEU A 89 -5.24 -8.04 -5.10
CA LEU A 89 -5.14 -7.99 -3.64
C LEU A 89 -6.40 -8.51 -2.94
N GLN A 90 -7.54 -8.63 -3.64
CA GLN A 90 -8.82 -9.04 -3.08
C GLN A 90 -8.77 -10.36 -2.29
N ARG A 91 -7.90 -11.30 -2.66
CA ARG A 91 -7.77 -12.58 -1.93
C ARG A 91 -6.99 -12.44 -0.61
N PHE A 92 -6.21 -11.37 -0.48
CA PHE A 92 -5.39 -11.06 0.69
C PHE A 92 -6.09 -10.09 1.65
N THR A 93 -7.09 -9.32 1.19
CA THR A 93 -7.78 -8.31 2.00
C THR A 93 -8.55 -8.86 3.20
N GLY A 94 -8.84 -10.17 3.21
CA GLY A 94 -9.43 -10.84 4.37
C GLY A 94 -8.50 -10.94 5.60
N ARG A 95 -7.19 -10.75 5.43
CA ARG A 95 -6.20 -10.87 6.53
C ARG A 95 -5.08 -9.81 6.49
N TYR A 96 -4.78 -9.26 5.31
CA TYR A 96 -3.79 -8.20 5.12
C TYR A 96 -4.46 -6.91 4.65
N THR A 97 -4.01 -5.78 5.19
CA THR A 97 -4.37 -4.46 4.65
C THR A 97 -3.34 -4.06 3.59
N ALA A 98 -3.80 -3.83 2.36
CA ALA A 98 -2.96 -3.24 1.32
C ALA A 98 -2.68 -1.78 1.66
N SER A 99 -1.47 -1.47 2.16
CA SER A 99 -1.09 -0.11 2.49
C SER A 99 -0.59 0.62 1.25
N ARG A 100 -1.34 1.65 0.83
CA ARG A 100 -0.89 2.62 -0.18
C ARG A 100 0.25 3.44 0.40
N THR A 101 1.28 3.73 -0.40
CA THR A 101 2.39 4.59 0.05
C THR A 101 1.84 5.98 0.33
N LYS A 102 2.03 6.45 1.57
CA LYS A 102 1.56 7.75 2.03
C LYS A 102 2.74 8.64 2.37
N TYR A 103 2.66 9.90 1.93
CA TYR A 103 3.70 10.89 2.17
C TYR A 103 3.14 12.06 2.96
N VAL A 104 3.99 12.66 3.80
CA VAL A 104 3.71 13.96 4.42
C VAL A 104 4.42 15.02 3.62
N LEU A 105 3.67 16.03 3.19
CA LEU A 105 4.20 17.16 2.42
C LEU A 105 4.63 18.28 3.39
N SER A 106 5.68 19.02 3.08
CA SER A 106 6.11 20.16 3.92
C SER A 106 6.64 21.34 3.11
N GLY A 107 6.26 22.57 3.48
CA GLY A 107 6.77 23.78 2.87
C GLY A 107 6.07 24.15 1.56
N PHE A 108 4.86 23.65 1.30
CA PHE A 108 4.11 23.99 0.08
C PHE A 108 3.08 25.10 0.31
N SER A 109 3.11 25.78 1.48
CA SER A 109 2.20 26.88 1.86
C SER A 109 0.72 26.48 1.95
N ASP A 110 0.44 25.19 2.14
CA ASP A 110 -0.92 24.66 2.16
C ASP A 110 -1.20 23.91 3.46
N LEU A 111 -1.93 24.56 4.36
CA LEU A 111 -2.30 23.99 5.66
C LEU A 111 -3.13 22.71 5.51
N PHE A 112 -3.85 22.54 4.39
CA PHE A 112 -4.65 21.34 4.16
C PHE A 112 -3.77 20.08 4.07
N PHE A 113 -2.57 20.18 3.48
CA PHE A 113 -1.70 19.02 3.22
C PHE A 113 -0.56 18.84 4.24
N GLU A 114 -0.06 19.90 4.87
CA GLU A 114 1.20 19.90 5.65
C GLU A 114 1.28 18.97 6.87
N ARG A 115 0.13 18.43 7.31
CA ARG A 115 0.07 17.47 8.43
C ARG A 115 -0.69 16.19 8.08
N ARG A 116 -0.97 15.98 6.79
CA ARG A 116 -1.71 14.82 6.32
C ARG A 116 -0.78 13.86 5.59
N ARG A 117 -0.98 12.58 5.85
CA ARG A 117 -0.41 11.48 5.08
C ARG A 117 -1.24 11.30 3.83
N ILE A 118 -0.77 11.81 2.70
CA ILE A 118 -1.48 11.77 1.42
C ILE A 118 -1.07 10.48 0.67
N PRO A 119 -2.02 9.62 0.29
CA PRO A 119 -1.75 8.42 -0.51
C PRO A 119 -1.60 8.80 -1.99
N PHE A 120 -0.37 8.80 -2.49
CA PHE A 120 -0.11 9.07 -3.91
C PHE A 120 -0.30 7.80 -4.73
N VAL A 121 -0.83 7.93 -5.95
CA VAL A 121 -1.00 6.80 -6.87
C VAL A 121 0.34 6.21 -7.27
N ARG A 122 1.33 7.06 -7.51
CA ARG A 122 2.72 6.67 -7.75
C ARG A 122 3.60 7.12 -6.58
N PRO A 123 4.56 6.29 -6.16
CA PRO A 123 5.52 6.70 -5.15
C PRO A 123 6.35 7.88 -5.64
N PHE A 124 6.78 8.74 -4.73
CA PHE A 124 7.76 9.78 -5.04
C PHE A 124 9.11 9.14 -5.38
N PRO A 125 9.83 9.70 -6.37
CA PRO A 125 11.21 9.30 -6.60
C PRO A 125 12.06 9.64 -5.35
N PRO A 126 13.06 8.81 -4.99
CA PRO A 126 13.83 8.97 -3.75
C PRO A 126 14.48 10.35 -3.59
N GLU A 127 14.79 11.03 -4.70
CA GLU A 127 15.39 12.37 -4.71
C GLU A 127 14.43 13.46 -4.22
N ARG A 128 13.16 13.14 -4.00
CA ARG A 128 12.14 14.03 -3.45
C ARG A 128 11.73 13.70 -2.02
N VAL A 129 12.28 12.64 -1.44
CA VAL A 129 11.94 12.18 -0.09
C VAL A 129 13.14 12.40 0.82
N CYS A 130 12.93 13.07 1.96
CA CYS A 130 13.96 13.18 2.97
C CYS A 130 14.28 11.80 3.52
N SER A 131 15.52 11.35 3.35
CA SER A 131 16.01 10.05 3.82
C SER A 131 16.05 9.90 5.34
N THR A 132 15.96 11.00 6.10
CA THR A 132 15.93 10.98 7.57
C THR A 132 14.51 10.94 8.14
N CYS A 133 13.60 11.79 7.65
CA CYS A 133 12.24 11.90 8.22
C CYS A 133 11.12 11.37 7.32
N GLY A 134 11.42 10.99 6.07
CA GLY A 134 10.45 10.47 5.11
C GLY A 134 9.48 11.50 4.52
N PHE A 135 9.62 12.78 4.88
CA PHE A 135 8.75 13.83 4.35
C PHE A 135 9.15 14.17 2.91
N VAL A 136 8.19 14.66 2.14
CA VAL A 136 8.41 15.25 0.81
C VAL A 136 8.42 16.77 0.99
N PRO A 137 9.60 17.42 1.10
CA PRO A 137 9.66 18.86 1.24
C PRO A 137 9.59 19.56 -0.12
N GLN A 138 9.18 20.83 -0.12
CA GLN A 138 9.30 21.69 -1.31
C GLN A 138 10.76 21.87 -1.72
N VAL A 139 11.68 21.90 -0.74
CA VAL A 139 13.11 22.03 -0.99
C VAL A 139 13.86 20.85 -0.38
N THR A 140 14.58 20.13 -1.23
CA THR A 140 15.50 19.05 -0.83
C THR A 140 16.94 19.53 -0.95
N ALA A 141 17.76 19.14 0.02
CA ALA A 141 19.22 19.27 0.01
C ALA A 141 19.83 17.91 -0.35
N ARG A 142 20.58 17.86 -1.44
CA ARG A 142 21.40 16.71 -1.83
C ARG A 142 22.82 16.94 -1.33
N LEU A 143 23.26 16.08 -0.42
CA LEU A 143 24.62 16.14 0.14
C LEU A 143 25.65 15.58 -0.88
N PRO A 144 26.96 15.86 -0.69
CA PRO A 144 28.02 15.28 -1.51
C PRO A 144 28.03 13.75 -1.53
N CYS A 145 27.63 13.12 -0.42
CA CYS A 145 27.47 11.66 -0.34
C CYS A 145 26.11 11.15 -0.87
N HIS A 146 25.38 11.98 -1.63
CA HIS A 146 24.12 11.68 -2.32
C HIS A 146 22.88 11.45 -1.46
N HIS A 147 22.99 11.52 -0.14
CA HIS A 147 21.82 11.52 0.74
C HIS A 147 20.98 12.78 0.55
N ILE A 148 19.66 12.59 0.57
CA ILE A 148 18.65 13.61 0.34
C ILE A 148 18.01 13.97 1.67
N LEU A 149 18.02 15.25 2.03
CA LEU A 149 17.46 15.76 3.28
C LEU A 149 16.46 16.89 3.00
N CYS A 150 15.47 17.08 3.86
CA CYS A 150 14.76 18.36 3.92
C CYS A 150 15.64 19.41 4.60
N LEU A 151 15.38 20.70 4.36
CA LEU A 151 16.16 21.79 4.96
C LEU A 151 16.22 21.71 6.49
N ARG A 152 15.12 21.29 7.14
CA ARG A 152 15.10 21.09 8.60
C ARG A 152 16.10 20.03 9.06
N CYS A 153 16.10 18.86 8.44
CA CYS A 153 17.04 17.79 8.78
C CYS A 153 18.48 18.16 8.44
N LYS A 154 18.71 18.86 7.33
CA LYS A 154 20.03 19.39 6.96
C LYS A 154 20.54 20.36 8.04
N ASN A 155 19.73 21.32 8.47
CA ASN A 155 20.14 22.33 9.45
C ASN A 155 20.41 21.72 10.84
N LEU A 156 19.66 20.68 11.23
CA LEU A 156 19.89 19.96 12.48
C LEU A 156 21.09 19.02 12.45
N SER A 157 21.67 18.78 11.27
CA SER A 157 22.76 17.82 11.11
C SER A 157 24.16 18.43 11.31
N SER A 158 24.25 19.75 11.54
CA SER A 158 25.48 20.47 11.91
C SER A 158 26.70 20.13 11.04
N GLY A 159 26.52 20.03 9.72
CA GLY A 159 27.60 19.72 8.77
C GLY A 159 28.03 18.26 8.74
N ARG A 160 27.26 17.33 9.33
CA ARG A 160 27.50 15.88 9.26
C ARG A 160 26.30 15.18 8.68
N CYS A 161 26.52 14.23 7.76
CA CYS A 161 25.40 13.45 7.24
C CYS A 161 24.74 12.61 8.35
N PRO A 162 23.39 12.63 8.48
CA PRO A 162 22.67 11.77 9.42
C PRO A 162 22.88 10.26 9.21
N HIS A 163 23.28 9.86 8.00
CA HIS A 163 23.62 8.48 7.65
C HIS A 163 25.10 8.15 7.85
N GLN A 164 25.85 9.01 8.56
CA GLN A 164 27.23 8.78 8.97
C GLN A 164 28.23 8.56 7.82
N CYS A 165 27.90 9.04 6.61
CA CYS A 165 28.77 8.95 5.43
C CYS A 165 29.98 9.92 5.46
N GLY A 166 30.01 10.85 6.42
CA GLY A 166 31.03 11.90 6.54
C GLY A 166 30.47 13.29 6.85
N ASN A 167 31.36 14.26 6.92
CA ASN A 167 31.04 15.68 7.06
C ASN A 167 30.81 16.32 5.67
N PHE A 168 30.13 17.46 5.65
CA PHE A 168 29.90 18.25 4.44
C PHE A 168 29.92 19.75 4.77
N GLU A 169 30.32 20.56 3.79
CA GLU A 169 30.25 22.02 3.85
C GLU A 169 28.96 22.52 3.19
N ASP A 170 28.43 23.65 3.66
CA ASP A 170 27.17 24.20 3.14
C ASP A 170 27.22 24.54 1.65
N GLY A 171 28.38 24.99 1.14
CA GLY A 171 28.58 25.28 -0.28
C GLY A 171 28.57 24.04 -1.19
N ALA A 172 28.81 22.85 -0.63
CA ALA A 172 28.81 21.59 -1.37
C ALA A 172 27.42 20.94 -1.45
N VAL A 173 26.39 21.58 -0.87
CA VAL A 173 25.01 21.07 -0.85
C VAL A 173 24.23 21.58 -2.06
N GLU A 174 23.73 20.66 -2.87
CA GLU A 174 22.87 21.00 -4.01
C GLU A 174 21.41 21.11 -3.54
N LEU A 175 20.84 22.31 -3.66
CA LEU A 175 19.42 22.53 -3.36
C LEU A 175 18.56 22.29 -4.59
N ARG A 176 17.47 21.54 -4.42
CA ARG A 176 16.48 21.29 -5.47
C ARG A 176 15.10 21.68 -4.99
N ILE A 177 14.42 22.49 -5.80
CA ILE A 177 13.05 22.92 -5.56
C ILE A 177 12.11 21.94 -6.27
N PHE A 178 11.00 21.60 -5.62
CA PHE A 178 9.88 20.91 -6.22
C PHE A 178 8.74 21.91 -6.35
N GLU A 179 8.42 22.29 -7.58
CA GLU A 179 7.42 23.31 -7.82
C GLU A 179 6.03 22.84 -7.39
N ARG A 180 5.29 23.76 -6.78
CA ARG A 180 3.92 23.52 -6.32
C ARG A 180 2.99 23.16 -7.48
N SER A 181 3.14 23.83 -8.63
CA SER A 181 2.39 23.52 -9.86
C SER A 181 2.49 22.03 -10.22
N HIS A 182 3.71 21.48 -10.27
CA HIS A 182 3.93 20.07 -10.56
C HIS A 182 3.38 19.14 -9.48
N LEU A 183 3.52 19.50 -8.19
CA LEU A 183 2.94 18.73 -7.10
C LEU A 183 1.40 18.62 -7.22
N MET A 184 0.73 19.72 -7.59
CA MET A 184 -0.73 19.80 -7.68
C MET A 184 -1.31 18.93 -8.79
N GLU A 185 -0.53 18.66 -9.84
CA GLU A 185 -0.90 17.79 -10.96
C GLU A 185 -0.76 16.29 -10.64
N LEU A 186 -0.11 15.91 -9.54
CA LEU A 186 0.07 14.51 -9.19
C LEU A 186 -1.26 13.86 -8.77
N SER A 187 -1.46 12.62 -9.23
CA SER A 187 -2.63 11.82 -8.87
C SER A 187 -2.50 11.23 -7.47
N VAL A 188 -3.58 11.36 -6.70
CA VAL A 188 -3.70 10.89 -5.32
C VAL A 188 -5.00 10.12 -5.12
N PHE A 189 -4.98 9.21 -4.17
CA PHE A 189 -6.22 8.62 -3.66
C PHE A 189 -6.86 9.55 -2.63
N CYS A 190 -8.16 9.39 -2.43
CA CYS A 190 -8.84 10.00 -1.32
C CYS A 190 -8.18 9.62 0.02
N VAL A 191 -8.19 10.58 0.96
CA VAL A 191 -7.61 10.44 2.30
C VAL A 191 -8.59 9.85 3.33
N HIS A 192 -9.86 9.63 2.98
CA HIS A 192 -10.89 9.16 3.93
C HIS A 192 -11.27 7.70 3.73
N GLY A 193 -11.14 6.92 4.81
CA GLY A 193 -11.67 5.56 4.93
C GLY A 193 -11.29 4.65 3.76
N ASP A 194 -12.29 3.92 3.26
CA ASP A 194 -12.16 2.98 2.14
C ASP A 194 -12.46 3.66 0.79
N CYS A 195 -12.39 4.99 0.70
CA CYS A 195 -12.66 5.68 -0.55
C CYS A 195 -11.50 5.45 -1.53
N ASN A 196 -11.79 4.78 -2.64
CA ASN A 196 -10.83 4.46 -3.70
C ASN A 196 -10.77 5.52 -4.81
N PHE A 197 -11.47 6.65 -4.67
CA PHE A 197 -11.47 7.69 -5.68
C PHE A 197 -10.06 8.25 -5.90
N VAL A 198 -9.70 8.42 -7.17
CA VAL A 198 -8.43 9.01 -7.60
C VAL A 198 -8.71 10.37 -8.24
N CYS A 199 -7.94 11.38 -7.84
CA CYS A 199 -8.01 12.73 -8.42
C CYS A 199 -6.62 13.37 -8.44
N LYS A 200 -6.51 14.56 -9.05
CA LYS A 200 -5.31 15.39 -8.85
C LYS A 200 -5.25 15.88 -7.41
N LEU A 201 -4.05 16.16 -6.90
CA LEU A 201 -3.88 16.73 -5.57
C LEU A 201 -4.63 18.06 -5.44
N ALA A 202 -4.64 18.88 -6.50
CA ALA A 202 -5.42 20.13 -6.56
C ALA A 202 -6.91 19.94 -6.25
N ASP A 203 -7.49 18.83 -6.72
CA ASP A 203 -8.93 18.55 -6.61
C ASP A 203 -9.30 17.83 -5.31
N LEU A 204 -8.31 17.35 -4.56
CA LEU A 204 -8.52 16.54 -3.36
C LEU A 204 -9.35 17.28 -2.28
N PRO A 205 -9.14 18.58 -1.98
CA PRO A 205 -9.99 19.31 -1.02
C PRO A 205 -11.47 19.32 -1.44
N SER A 206 -11.73 19.59 -2.71
CA SER A 206 -13.08 19.60 -3.29
C SER A 206 -13.73 18.21 -3.19
N HIS A 207 -13.00 17.15 -3.56
CA HIS A 207 -13.49 15.78 -3.39
C HIS A 207 -13.78 15.46 -1.92
N VAL A 208 -12.86 15.75 -1.00
CA VAL A 208 -13.00 15.44 0.43
C VAL A 208 -14.25 16.07 1.04
N SER A 209 -14.62 17.28 0.62
CA SER A 209 -15.83 17.96 1.08
C SER A 209 -17.12 17.22 0.69
N GLN A 210 -17.08 16.46 -0.40
CA GLN A 210 -18.21 15.71 -0.97
C GLN A 210 -18.03 14.19 -0.83
N CYS A 211 -16.98 13.73 -0.16
CA CYS A 211 -16.63 12.31 -0.09
C CYS A 211 -17.66 11.51 0.73
N LYS A 212 -17.83 10.22 0.43
CA LYS A 212 -18.61 9.31 1.24
C LYS A 212 -17.81 8.89 2.48
N VAL A 213 -18.47 8.87 3.63
CA VAL A 213 -17.90 8.49 4.93
C VAL A 213 -18.81 7.47 5.61
N ARG A 214 -18.23 6.65 6.48
CA ARG A 214 -19.00 5.73 7.32
C ARG A 214 -19.51 6.48 8.55
N CYS A 215 -20.80 6.37 8.83
CA CYS A 215 -21.38 6.86 10.07
C CYS A 215 -20.87 6.02 11.24
N ASN A 216 -20.28 6.66 12.25
CA ASN A 216 -19.74 5.96 13.41
C ASN A 216 -20.82 5.32 14.30
N LYS A 217 -22.10 5.71 14.13
CA LYS A 217 -23.21 5.20 14.94
C LYS A 217 -23.86 3.95 14.34
N CYS A 218 -24.26 3.99 13.07
CA CYS A 218 -24.98 2.89 12.42
C CYS A 218 -24.18 2.17 11.33
N GLY A 219 -22.96 2.62 11.03
CA GLY A 219 -22.14 2.04 9.96
C GLY A 219 -22.59 2.38 8.54
N ALA A 220 -23.67 3.13 8.35
CA ALA A 220 -24.14 3.52 7.02
C ALA A 220 -23.12 4.38 6.27
N ILE A 221 -23.00 4.17 4.96
CA ILE A 221 -22.16 5.00 4.09
C ILE A 221 -22.98 6.20 3.61
N ILE A 222 -22.55 7.40 3.98
CA ILE A 222 -23.26 8.65 3.70
C ILE A 222 -22.32 9.69 3.09
N TYR A 223 -22.86 10.70 2.42
CA TYR A 223 -22.05 11.84 2.00
C TYR A 223 -21.61 12.67 3.20
N ARG A 224 -20.33 13.08 3.24
CA ARG A 224 -19.77 13.89 4.34
C ARG A 224 -20.60 15.15 4.61
N ARG A 225 -21.02 15.86 3.55
CA ARG A 225 -21.91 17.04 3.66
C ARG A 225 -23.25 16.75 4.35
N ALA A 226 -23.73 15.50 4.28
CA ALA A 226 -24.99 15.07 4.88
C ALA A 226 -24.80 14.50 6.30
N SER A 227 -23.56 14.45 6.84
CA SER A 227 -23.27 13.78 8.12
C SER A 227 -24.10 14.32 9.28
N ILE A 228 -24.27 15.64 9.38
CA ILE A 228 -25.04 16.25 10.47
C ILE A 228 -26.53 15.91 10.35
N ALA A 229 -27.10 16.04 9.14
CA ALA A 229 -28.50 15.70 8.89
C ALA A 229 -28.78 14.21 9.19
N HIS A 230 -27.88 13.34 8.72
CA HIS A 230 -27.94 11.91 9.01
C HIS A 230 -27.81 11.63 10.50
N LEU A 231 -26.87 12.24 11.22
CA LEU A 231 -26.69 11.99 12.66
C LEU A 231 -27.95 12.33 13.45
N ARG A 232 -28.62 13.44 13.14
CA ARG A 232 -29.89 13.83 13.78
C ARG A 232 -30.96 12.74 13.62
N GLN A 233 -31.11 12.20 12.41
CA GLN A 233 -32.04 11.09 12.14
C GLN A 233 -31.57 9.79 12.78
N CYS A 234 -30.26 9.52 12.76
CA CYS A 234 -29.67 8.30 13.28
C CYS A 234 -29.86 8.20 14.80
N TYR A 235 -29.76 9.31 15.53
CA TYR A 235 -30.08 9.33 16.97
C TYR A 235 -31.58 9.22 17.26
N GLY A 236 -32.45 9.72 16.38
CA GLY A 236 -33.91 9.58 16.52
C GLY A 236 -34.47 8.20 16.14
N ALA A 237 -33.86 7.49 15.19
CA ALA A 237 -34.37 6.24 14.63
C ALA A 237 -34.26 5.00 15.54
N LEU A 238 -33.56 5.09 16.68
CA LEU A 238 -33.50 3.97 17.65
C LEU A 238 -34.69 3.94 18.62
N GLN A 239 -35.61 4.90 18.57
CA GLN A 239 -36.78 4.90 19.47
C GLN A 239 -38.00 4.16 18.90
N THR A 240 -37.94 3.61 17.68
CA THR A 240 -39.10 2.98 17.04
C THR A 240 -38.99 1.46 16.84
N GLU A 241 -37.90 0.81 17.24
CA GLU A 241 -37.78 -0.66 17.18
C GLU A 241 -38.10 -1.33 18.53
N GLY A 242 -39.26 -0.95 19.09
CA GLY A 242 -39.70 -1.42 20.40
C GLY A 242 -41.19 -1.28 20.61
N THR A 243 -42.04 -1.66 19.64
CA THR A 243 -43.44 -2.02 19.92
C THR A 243 -43.92 -3.00 18.86
N THR A 244 -43.82 -4.30 19.17
CA THR A 244 -44.63 -5.35 18.56
C THR A 244 -45.97 -5.44 19.29
N ALA A 245 -47.07 -5.30 18.54
CA ALA A 245 -48.45 -5.80 18.74
C ALA A 245 -49.43 -4.74 18.21
N SER A 246 -50.60 -5.00 17.66
CA SER A 246 -51.34 -6.18 17.16
C SER A 246 -52.74 -5.62 16.78
N ALA A 247 -53.48 -6.32 15.92
CA ALA A 247 -54.89 -6.10 15.52
C ALA A 247 -55.15 -4.97 14.50
N ALA A 248 -55.52 -5.27 13.25
CA ALA A 248 -56.89 -5.61 12.77
C ALA A 248 -57.84 -4.39 12.91
N GLU A 249 -58.58 -3.90 11.91
CA GLU A 249 -59.54 -4.61 11.05
C GLU A 249 -59.82 -3.86 9.72
N VAL A 250 -60.23 -4.64 8.71
CA VAL A 250 -60.89 -4.28 7.43
C VAL A 250 -62.42 -4.38 7.70
N PRO A 251 -63.34 -3.50 7.21
CA PRO A 251 -63.92 -3.54 5.84
C PRO A 251 -64.53 -2.16 5.38
N THR A 252 -65.20 -1.91 4.25
CA THR A 252 -65.78 -2.68 3.12
C THR A 252 -66.09 -1.71 1.97
N ASP A 253 -66.17 -2.28 0.78
CA ASP A 253 -66.63 -1.74 -0.50
C ASP A 253 -68.19 -1.70 -0.59
N GLY A 254 -68.73 -0.84 -1.47
CA GLY A 254 -70.04 -1.06 -2.14
C GLY A 254 -71.27 -0.21 -1.78
N SER A 255 -71.48 0.87 -2.56
CA SER A 255 -72.70 1.24 -3.35
C SER A 255 -74.11 1.36 -2.69
N PRO A 256 -75.15 1.95 -3.34
CA PRO A 256 -75.42 2.11 -4.80
C PRO A 256 -74.87 3.38 -5.42
#